data_AF-A0A940TNP8-F1
#
_entry.id   AF-A0A940TNP8-F1
#
_cell.length_a   1.000
_cell.length_b   1.000
_cell.length_c   1.000
_cell.angle_alpha   90.00
_cell.angle_beta   90.00
_cell.angle_gamma   90.00
#
_symmetry.space_group_name_H-M   'P 1'
#
loop_
_entity.id
_entity.type
_entity.pdbx_description
1 polymer ?
#
loop_
_entity_poly.entity_id
_entity_poly.type
_entity_poly.pdbx_seq_one_letter_code
_entity_poly.pdbx_strand_id
1 'polypeptide(L)'
;MNMTRKPATSVFIMALLVTLLIASIGSAGGQKAIRKYPIPEHGTLELNVPAPWKGEIHKPRENMPPTIMFNPAQGNDFQVMIIVLWGKTGDQDFNNQEKVRTFVEKDGQKLLPNISETKIVLTEIKGVSYSGYYFSVTDKAPNPGEYRYMTRGAIGVG
;
A
#
# COMPACT_ATOMS: atom_id res chain seq x y z
N MET A 1 -26.71 -51.15 65.47
CA MET A 1 -26.80 -51.89 64.20
C MET A 1 -26.44 -50.92 63.08
N ASN A 2 -25.23 -51.07 62.55
CA ASN A 2 -24.62 -50.20 61.53
C ASN A 2 -25.29 -50.39 60.17
N MET A 3 -25.49 -49.29 59.43
CA MET A 3 -25.41 -49.33 57.97
C MET A 3 -25.07 -47.94 57.43
N THR A 4 -23.77 -47.77 57.21
CA THR A 4 -23.08 -46.63 56.60
C THR A 4 -23.43 -46.56 55.10
N ARG A 5 -24.03 -45.46 54.64
CA ARG A 5 -24.25 -45.18 53.22
C ARG A 5 -22.96 -44.64 52.58
N LYS A 6 -22.54 -45.25 51.47
CA LYS A 6 -21.36 -44.84 50.68
C LYS A 6 -21.61 -43.47 50.02
N PRO A 7 -20.60 -42.58 49.91
CA PRO A 7 -20.72 -41.34 49.16
C PRO A 7 -20.61 -41.63 47.65
N ALA A 8 -21.51 -41.05 46.86
CA ALA A 8 -21.43 -41.03 45.40
C ALA A 8 -20.39 -39.99 44.98
N THR A 9 -19.34 -40.45 44.30
CA THR A 9 -18.28 -39.61 43.75
C THR A 9 -18.82 -38.86 42.54
N SER A 10 -19.18 -37.59 42.72
CA SER A 10 -19.49 -36.68 41.62
C SER A 10 -18.21 -36.35 40.86
N VAL A 11 -18.00 -37.01 39.72
CA VAL A 11 -16.96 -36.66 38.75
C VAL A 11 -17.38 -35.34 38.08
N PHE A 12 -16.85 -34.23 38.58
CA PHE A 12 -16.93 -32.94 37.90
C PHE A 12 -16.02 -32.99 36.67
N ILE A 13 -16.61 -33.27 35.50
CA ILE A 13 -15.92 -33.16 34.22
C ILE A 13 -15.65 -31.67 33.99
N MET A 14 -14.42 -31.26 34.27
CA MET A 14 -13.86 -29.97 33.93
C MET A 14 -13.75 -29.88 32.40
N ALA A 15 -14.84 -29.49 31.75
CA ALA A 15 -14.84 -29.12 30.33
C ALA A 15 -14.09 -27.80 30.19
N LEU A 16 -12.77 -27.89 30.07
CA LEU A 16 -11.88 -26.80 29.70
C LEU A 16 -12.25 -26.35 28.29
N LEU A 17 -13.22 -25.43 28.19
CA LEU A 17 -13.60 -24.77 26.96
C LEU A 17 -12.49 -23.76 26.63
N VAL A 18 -11.39 -24.27 26.09
CA VAL A 18 -10.35 -23.46 25.46
C VAL A 18 -10.96 -22.87 24.21
N THR A 19 -11.69 -21.76 24.35
CA THR A 19 -11.96 -20.85 23.25
C THR A 19 -10.61 -20.37 22.74
N LEU A 20 -10.17 -21.01 21.68
CA LEU A 20 -9.09 -20.60 20.81
C LEU A 20 -9.47 -19.22 20.25
N LEU A 21 -9.19 -18.15 21.02
CA LEU A 21 -9.01 -16.82 20.47
C LEU A 21 -7.71 -16.87 19.67
N ILE A 22 -7.78 -17.49 18.49
CA ILE A 22 -6.89 -17.11 17.41
C ILE A 22 -7.31 -15.68 17.10
N ALA A 23 -6.70 -14.73 17.81
CA ALA A 23 -6.63 -13.37 17.32
C ALA A 23 -5.95 -13.50 15.97
N SER A 24 -6.76 -13.42 14.91
CA SER A 24 -6.28 -13.26 13.55
C SER A 24 -5.39 -12.03 13.63
N ILE A 25 -4.08 -12.24 13.66
CA ILE A 25 -3.12 -11.19 13.40
C ILE A 25 -3.42 -10.84 11.94
N GLY A 26 -4.33 -9.89 11.76
CA GLY A 26 -4.71 -9.39 10.46
C GLY A 26 -3.44 -8.85 9.86
N SER A 27 -2.85 -9.62 8.94
CA SER A 27 -1.81 -9.09 8.07
C SER A 27 -2.33 -7.77 7.53
N ALA A 28 -1.53 -6.72 7.61
CA ALA A 28 -1.86 -5.42 7.02
C ALA A 28 -2.20 -5.52 5.51
N GLY A 29 -1.94 -6.67 4.88
CA GLY A 29 -2.54 -7.12 3.62
C GLY A 29 -3.95 -7.71 3.77
N GLY A 30 -4.88 -6.96 4.37
CA GLY A 30 -6.29 -7.32 4.46
C GLY A 30 -6.97 -7.47 3.09
N GLN A 31 -8.24 -7.92 3.10
CA GLN A 31 -9.09 -8.02 1.90
C GLN A 31 -8.90 -6.78 1.00
N LYS A 32 -8.62 -7.00 -0.28
CA LYS A 32 -8.47 -5.90 -1.24
C LYS A 32 -9.82 -5.57 -1.88
N ALA A 33 -9.96 -4.32 -2.33
CA ALA A 33 -11.11 -3.85 -3.08
C ALA A 33 -10.66 -3.00 -4.27
N ILE A 34 -11.37 -3.13 -5.38
CA ILE A 34 -11.18 -2.26 -6.55
C ILE A 34 -11.83 -0.91 -6.25
N ARG A 35 -11.03 0.16 -6.28
CA ARG A 35 -11.49 1.55 -6.21
C ARG A 35 -11.38 2.21 -7.56
N LYS A 36 -12.41 2.94 -7.95
CA LYS A 36 -12.51 3.59 -9.26
C LYS A 36 -12.43 5.11 -9.11
N TYR A 37 -11.58 5.73 -9.92
CA TYR A 37 -11.33 7.17 -9.90
C TYR A 37 -11.54 7.72 -11.31
N PRO A 38 -12.62 8.49 -11.58
CA PRO A 38 -12.83 9.10 -12.88
C PRO A 38 -11.78 10.19 -13.10
N ILE A 39 -11.08 10.09 -14.23
CA ILE A 39 -10.09 11.06 -14.68
C ILE A 39 -10.73 11.82 -15.84
N PRO A 40 -11.04 13.13 -15.69
CA PRO A 40 -11.70 13.92 -16.71
C PRO A 40 -11.01 13.73 -18.07
N GLU A 41 -11.78 13.42 -19.10
CA GLU A 41 -11.30 13.23 -20.49
C GLU A 41 -10.31 12.06 -20.72
N HIS A 42 -9.94 11.32 -19.67
CA HIS A 42 -8.93 10.25 -19.72
C HIS A 42 -9.43 8.90 -19.19
N GLY A 43 -10.74 8.76 -18.93
CA GLY A 43 -11.36 7.50 -18.54
C GLY A 43 -11.44 7.30 -17.02
N THR A 44 -11.27 6.05 -16.57
CA THR A 44 -11.35 5.69 -15.15
C THR A 44 -10.10 4.92 -14.74
N LEU A 45 -9.40 5.41 -13.72
CA LEU A 45 -8.32 4.68 -13.08
C LEU A 45 -8.90 3.70 -12.06
N GLU A 46 -8.60 2.42 -12.22
CA GLU A 46 -8.97 1.37 -11.27
C GLU A 46 -7.75 0.92 -10.46
N LEU A 47 -7.88 0.92 -9.13
CA LEU A 47 -6.82 0.54 -8.21
C LEU A 47 -7.28 -0.60 -7.30
N ASN A 48 -6.56 -1.71 -7.31
CA ASN A 48 -6.79 -2.84 -6.39
C ASN A 48 -5.98 -2.65 -5.10
N VAL A 49 -6.58 -1.99 -4.11
CA VAL A 49 -5.92 -1.57 -2.86
C VAL A 49 -6.49 -2.30 -1.65
N PRO A 50 -5.77 -2.41 -0.52
CA PRO A 50 -6.33 -2.94 0.71
C PRO A 50 -7.60 -2.17 1.12
N ALA A 51 -8.69 -2.88 1.37
CA ALA A 51 -9.96 -2.31 1.81
C ALA A 51 -9.84 -1.39 3.05
N PRO A 52 -9.02 -1.69 4.08
CA PRO A 52 -8.96 -0.84 5.26
C PRO A 52 -8.28 0.53 5.02
N TRP A 53 -7.60 0.75 3.89
CA TRP A 53 -6.93 2.04 3.64
C TRP A 53 -7.95 3.17 3.46
N LYS A 54 -7.75 4.31 4.12
CA LYS A 54 -8.57 5.50 3.90
C LYS A 54 -8.05 6.24 2.67
N GLY A 55 -8.92 6.49 1.69
CA GLY A 55 -8.55 7.09 0.41
C GLY A 55 -9.23 8.44 0.22
N GLU A 56 -8.48 9.45 -0.21
CA GLU A 56 -8.97 10.80 -0.49
C GLU A 56 -8.39 11.30 -1.81
N ILE A 57 -9.15 12.15 -2.52
CA ILE A 57 -8.67 12.78 -3.75
C ILE A 57 -8.37 14.24 -3.44
N HIS A 58 -7.10 14.62 -3.58
CA HIS A 58 -6.67 16.00 -3.50
C HIS A 58 -6.54 16.57 -4.92
N LYS A 59 -7.35 17.59 -5.24
CA LYS A 59 -7.27 18.34 -6.50
C LYS A 59 -6.84 19.78 -6.18
N PRO A 60 -5.57 20.14 -6.38
CA PRO A 60 -5.11 21.48 -6.03
C PRO A 60 -5.74 22.56 -6.91
N ARG A 61 -6.10 22.24 -8.16
CA ARG A 61 -6.81 23.10 -9.14
C ARG A 61 -7.62 22.24 -10.12
N GLU A 62 -8.62 22.84 -10.75
CA GLU A 62 -9.58 22.15 -11.64
C GLU A 62 -8.93 21.44 -12.84
N ASN A 63 -7.82 21.99 -13.37
CA ASN A 63 -7.11 21.47 -14.55
C ASN A 63 -5.78 20.77 -14.23
N MET A 64 -5.57 20.32 -12.99
CA MET A 64 -4.35 19.61 -12.58
C MET A 64 -4.64 18.12 -12.35
N PRO A 65 -3.66 17.24 -12.58
CA PRO A 65 -3.68 15.86 -12.12
C PRO A 65 -4.21 15.72 -10.69
N PRO A 66 -5.24 14.88 -10.45
CA PRO A 66 -5.61 14.55 -9.09
C PRO A 66 -4.48 13.77 -8.42
N THR A 67 -4.22 14.08 -7.15
CA THR A 67 -3.42 13.23 -6.27
C THR A 67 -4.37 12.39 -5.44
N ILE A 68 -4.35 11.07 -5.64
CA ILE A 68 -5.07 10.13 -4.78
C ILE A 68 -4.16 9.80 -3.61
N MET A 69 -4.62 10.09 -2.40
CA MET A 69 -3.88 9.83 -1.16
C MET A 69 -4.50 8.64 -0.44
N PHE A 70 -3.66 7.70 0.02
CA PHE A 70 -4.07 6.64 0.94
C PHE A 70 -3.32 6.74 2.26
N ASN A 71 -4.05 6.58 3.34
CA ASN A 71 -3.54 6.49 4.70
C ASN A 71 -4.00 5.16 5.34
N PRO A 72 -3.34 4.67 6.40
CA PRO A 72 -3.81 3.52 7.15
C PRO A 72 -5.21 3.79 7.73
N ALA A 73 -5.90 2.71 8.10
CA ALA A 73 -7.20 2.82 8.79
C ALA A 73 -7.08 3.64 10.09
N GLN A 74 -5.96 3.47 10.80
CA GLN A 74 -5.65 4.08 12.09
C GLN A 74 -4.15 4.36 12.16
N GLY A 75 -3.74 5.33 12.99
CA GLY A 75 -2.34 5.73 13.12
C GLY A 75 -1.82 6.48 11.89
N ASN A 76 -0.50 6.50 11.72
CA ASN A 76 0.20 7.25 10.70
C ASN A 76 1.35 6.45 10.06
N ASP A 77 1.28 5.12 10.11
CA ASP A 77 2.39 4.21 9.74
C ASP A 77 2.86 4.35 8.29
N PHE A 78 2.00 4.82 7.38
CA PHE A 78 2.35 5.09 5.99
C PHE A 78 1.50 6.19 5.38
N GLN A 79 1.97 6.74 4.27
CA GLN A 79 1.16 7.51 3.33
C GLN A 79 1.53 7.11 1.90
N VAL A 80 0.51 6.88 1.05
CA VAL A 80 0.69 6.62 -0.38
C VAL A 80 0.10 7.78 -1.16
N MET A 81 0.84 8.28 -2.15
CA MET A 81 0.38 9.32 -3.06
C MET A 81 0.48 8.83 -4.50
N ILE A 82 -0.63 8.89 -5.23
CA ILE A 82 -0.70 8.51 -6.65
C ILE A 82 -1.10 9.74 -7.43
N ILE A 83 -0.20 10.22 -8.28
CA ILE A 83 -0.44 11.36 -9.18
C ILE A 83 -0.70 10.79 -10.57
N VAL A 84 -1.86 11.10 -11.14
CA VAL A 84 -2.24 10.61 -12.47
C VAL A 84 -1.73 11.56 -13.54
N LEU A 85 -0.65 11.20 -14.23
CA LEU A 85 -0.09 12.00 -15.32
C LEU A 85 -0.61 11.52 -16.67
N TRP A 86 -0.72 12.43 -17.64
CA TRP A 86 -1.06 12.12 -19.02
C TRP A 86 -0.18 12.90 -19.99
N GLY A 87 0.04 12.33 -21.17
CA GLY A 87 0.77 12.97 -22.26
C GLY A 87 -0.05 14.09 -22.90
N LYS A 88 0.63 14.89 -23.72
CA LYS A 88 -0.08 15.82 -24.62
C LYS A 88 -0.93 15.02 -25.60
N THR A 89 -2.01 15.61 -26.10
CA THR A 89 -2.84 14.98 -27.15
C THR A 89 -1.97 14.53 -28.32
N GLY A 90 -2.03 13.23 -28.64
CA GLY A 90 -1.25 12.61 -29.72
C GLY A 90 0.13 12.07 -29.31
N ASP A 91 0.57 12.22 -28.06
CA ASP A 91 1.80 11.59 -27.55
C ASP A 91 1.55 10.10 -27.22
N GLN A 92 1.65 9.27 -28.24
CA GLN A 92 1.50 7.80 -28.11
C GLN A 92 2.63 7.16 -27.30
N ASP A 93 3.76 7.85 -27.17
CA ASP A 93 4.94 7.33 -26.48
C ASP A 93 5.01 7.77 -25.02
N PHE A 94 3.97 8.42 -24.47
CA PHE A 94 3.98 8.88 -23.08
C PHE A 94 4.24 7.74 -22.08
N ASN A 95 3.62 6.58 -22.33
CA ASN A 95 3.75 5.36 -21.53
C ASN A 95 4.90 4.44 -21.99
N ASN A 96 5.77 4.89 -22.90
CA ASN A 96 6.90 4.07 -23.39
C ASN A 96 7.79 3.62 -22.21
N GLN A 97 8.09 2.32 -22.16
CA GLN A 97 8.76 1.69 -21.02
C GLN A 97 10.15 2.27 -20.72
N GLU A 98 10.93 2.64 -21.75
CA GLU A 98 12.25 3.26 -21.55
C GLU A 98 12.13 4.69 -21.00
N LYS A 99 11.11 5.44 -21.44
CA LYS A 99 10.80 6.76 -20.87
C LYS A 99 10.36 6.65 -19.42
N VAL A 100 9.50 5.69 -19.09
CA VAL A 100 9.08 5.42 -17.69
C VAL A 100 10.29 5.04 -16.83
N ARG A 101 11.16 4.15 -17.32
CA ARG A 101 12.40 3.78 -16.62
C ARG A 101 13.28 5.00 -16.35
N THR A 102 13.54 5.79 -17.39
CA THR A 102 14.38 6.99 -17.32
C THR A 102 13.79 8.04 -16.37
N PHE A 103 12.46 8.19 -16.35
CA PHE A 103 11.76 9.07 -15.43
C PHE A 103 12.00 8.66 -13.97
N VAL A 104 11.79 7.38 -13.66
CA VAL A 104 11.98 6.85 -12.30
C VAL A 104 13.46 6.90 -11.88
N GLU A 105 14.38 6.62 -12.80
CA GLU A 105 15.82 6.70 -12.54
C GLU A 105 16.25 8.12 -12.18
N LYS A 106 15.88 9.11 -13.00
CA LYS A 106 16.20 10.53 -12.78
C LYS A 106 15.57 11.05 -11.49
N ASP A 107 14.38 10.58 -11.15
CA ASP A 107 13.72 10.92 -9.90
C ASP A 107 14.50 10.39 -8.68
N GLY A 108 14.93 9.13 -8.71
CA GLY A 108 15.75 8.56 -7.64
C GLY A 108 17.13 9.20 -7.52
N GLN A 109 17.80 9.50 -8.64
CA GLN A 109 19.13 10.14 -8.62
C GLN A 109 19.15 11.45 -7.84
N LYS A 110 18.05 12.21 -7.86
CA LYS A 110 17.91 13.46 -7.09
C LYS A 110 17.91 13.24 -5.57
N LEU A 111 17.63 12.03 -5.11
CA LEU A 111 17.54 11.68 -3.70
C LEU A 111 18.88 11.23 -3.09
N LEU A 112 19.86 10.85 -3.92
CA LEU A 112 21.16 10.32 -3.48
C LEU A 112 21.85 11.11 -2.34
N PRO A 113 21.81 12.46 -2.31
CA PRO A 113 22.40 13.21 -1.21
C PRO A 113 21.78 12.87 0.17
N ASN A 114 20.48 12.58 0.20
CA ASN A 114 19.67 12.51 1.43
C ASN A 114 19.34 11.06 1.86
N ILE A 115 19.64 10.05 1.04
CA ILE A 115 19.32 8.65 1.31
C ILE A 115 20.54 7.83 1.69
N SER A 116 20.34 6.73 2.44
CA SER A 116 21.41 5.89 2.98
C SER A 116 22.13 5.08 1.89
N GLU A 117 21.44 4.79 0.79
CA GLU A 117 21.95 4.04 -0.34
C GLU A 117 22.91 4.86 -1.19
N THR A 118 23.93 4.20 -1.75
CA THR A 118 24.95 4.85 -2.62
C THR A 118 24.54 4.87 -4.10
N LYS A 119 23.51 4.13 -4.47
CA LYS A 119 22.97 4.05 -5.83
C LYS A 119 21.47 3.72 -5.78
N ILE A 120 20.76 4.09 -6.84
CA ILE A 120 19.37 3.71 -7.05
C ILE A 120 19.32 2.36 -7.76
N VAL A 121 18.55 1.42 -7.21
CA VAL A 121 18.29 0.12 -7.84
C VAL A 121 16.83 0.08 -8.25
N LEU A 122 16.59 0.11 -9.55
CA LEU A 122 15.24 -0.02 -10.10
C LEU A 122 14.79 -1.48 -10.09
N THR A 123 13.58 -1.70 -9.61
CA THR A 123 12.85 -2.97 -9.71
C THR A 123 11.71 -2.81 -10.71
N GLU A 124 11.59 -3.75 -11.62
CA GLU A 124 10.54 -3.75 -12.64
C GLU A 124 9.19 -4.19 -12.05
N ILE A 125 8.12 -3.53 -12.48
CA ILE A 125 6.74 -3.89 -12.22
C ILE A 125 6.17 -4.44 -13.51
N LYS A 126 5.66 -5.68 -13.49
CA LYS A 126 4.98 -6.30 -14.63
C LYS A 126 3.55 -6.65 -14.28
N GLY A 127 2.64 -6.22 -15.13
CA GLY A 127 1.24 -6.65 -15.17
C GLY A 127 0.86 -7.17 -16.55
N VAL A 128 -0.38 -7.60 -16.68
CA VAL A 128 -0.93 -8.07 -17.97
C VAL A 128 -1.03 -6.92 -19.00
N SER A 129 -1.42 -5.73 -18.53
CA SER A 129 -1.67 -4.55 -19.37
C SER A 129 -0.96 -3.29 -18.85
N TYR A 130 0.06 -3.47 -18.00
CA TYR A 130 0.82 -2.37 -17.42
C TYR A 130 2.25 -2.80 -17.14
N SER A 131 3.18 -1.86 -17.21
CA SER A 131 4.56 -2.07 -16.81
C SER A 131 5.11 -0.79 -16.19
N GLY A 132 6.15 -0.93 -15.38
CA GLY A 132 6.71 0.20 -14.66
C GLY A 132 7.98 -0.14 -13.94
N TYR A 133 8.45 0.83 -13.16
CA TYR A 133 9.63 0.67 -12.32
C TYR A 133 9.41 1.37 -10.99
N TYR A 134 10.02 0.83 -9.94
CA TYR A 134 10.10 1.49 -8.65
C TYR A 134 11.49 1.30 -8.04
N PHE A 135 11.78 2.10 -7.03
CA PHE A 135 12.89 1.88 -6.11
C PHE A 135 12.41 2.17 -4.68
N SER A 136 13.13 1.60 -3.71
CA SER A 136 12.95 1.89 -2.30
C SER A 136 14.25 2.40 -1.71
N VAL A 137 14.16 3.41 -0.86
CA VAL A 137 15.30 4.11 -0.25
C VAL A 137 15.02 4.44 1.21
N THR A 138 16.09 4.70 1.95
CA THR A 138 16.04 5.01 3.38
C THR A 138 16.57 6.41 3.63
N ASP A 139 15.76 7.29 4.20
CA ASP A 139 16.20 8.63 4.62
C ASP A 139 17.31 8.49 5.69
N LYS A 140 18.43 9.21 5.49
CA LYS A 140 19.56 9.25 6.43
C LYS A 140 19.21 9.97 7.73
N ALA A 141 18.34 10.96 7.68
CA ALA A 141 18.07 11.88 8.79
C ALA A 141 16.61 12.39 8.77
N PRO A 142 15.60 11.49 8.91
CA PRO A 142 14.20 11.91 8.95
C PRO A 142 13.95 12.80 10.17
N ASN A 143 13.15 13.85 10.02
CA ASN A 143 12.72 14.65 11.16
C ASN A 143 11.78 13.84 12.07
N PRO A 144 11.63 14.21 13.35
CA PRO A 144 10.65 13.58 14.23
C PRO A 144 9.24 13.61 13.61
N GLY A 145 8.64 12.42 13.45
CA GLY A 145 7.31 12.26 12.86
C GLY A 145 7.29 12.04 11.33
N GLU A 146 8.43 12.12 10.65
CA GLU A 146 8.54 11.80 9.22
C GLU A 146 8.79 10.32 8.93
N TYR A 147 8.59 9.93 7.68
CA TYR A 147 8.78 8.57 7.20
C TYR A 147 10.25 8.29 6.89
N ARG A 148 10.85 7.32 7.60
CA ARG A 148 12.22 6.87 7.33
C ARG A 148 12.37 6.12 5.99
N TYR A 149 11.33 5.42 5.57
CA TYR A 149 11.36 4.58 4.37
C TYR A 149 10.48 5.17 3.29
N MET A 150 10.97 5.15 2.05
CA MET A 150 10.26 5.69 0.91
C MET A 150 10.35 4.74 -0.28
N THR A 151 9.22 4.50 -0.92
CA THR A 151 9.13 3.82 -2.21
C THR A 151 8.58 4.80 -3.23
N ARG A 152 9.27 4.96 -4.36
CA ARG A 152 8.82 5.80 -5.48
C ARG A 152 8.90 5.01 -6.77
N GLY A 153 8.00 5.29 -7.68
CA GLY A 153 7.94 4.60 -8.96
C GLY A 153 6.92 5.23 -9.90
N ALA A 154 6.86 4.69 -11.09
CA ALA A 154 5.88 5.03 -12.11
C ALA A 154 5.47 3.78 -12.88
N ILE A 155 4.21 3.74 -13.29
CA ILE A 155 3.61 2.65 -14.05
C ILE A 155 2.91 3.26 -15.25
N GLY A 156 3.23 2.80 -16.45
CA GLY A 156 2.45 3.08 -17.65
C GLY A 156 1.21 2.19 -17.67
N VAL A 157 0.03 2.80 -17.82
CA VAL A 157 -1.26 2.13 -17.86
C VAL A 157 -2.09 2.68 -19.02
N GLY A 158 -2.98 1.85 -19.58
CA GLY A 158 -3.82 2.20 -20.72
C GLY A 158 -3.37 1.54 -22.01
#